data_AF-A0A1V6SIP1-F1
#
_entry.id   AF-A0A1V6SIP1-F1
#
_cell.length_a   1.000
_cell.length_b   1.000
_cell.length_c   1.000
_cell.angle_alpha   90.00
_cell.angle_beta   90.00
_cell.angle_gamma   90.00
#
_symmetry.space_group_name_H-M   'P 1'
#
loop_
_entity.id
_entity.type
_entity.pdbx_description
1 polymer ?
#
loop_
_entity_poly.entity_id
_entity_poly.type
_entity_poly.pdbx_seq_one_letter_code
_entity_poly.pdbx_strand_id
1 'polypeptide(L)'
;MNTVLWKELIPASIRGELRATFGLTETKHGSDATYMVTTARAITLPSGEPGYEINGNKKWQTGMHNANCCVILARTSGKVGSVKGITAFIVPSESPGLTVVLYEWALNMPIDHAIVRLENVQVPASAILGPVDNGLAIAQTFTYENRIRQAALGCLKLRRSKILY
;
A
#
# COMPACT_ATOMS: atom_id res chain seq x y z
N MET A 1 -19.85 -1.80 2.44
CA MET A 1 -18.80 -0.87 1.97
C MET A 1 -18.59 0.16 3.07
N ASN A 2 -17.40 0.25 3.67
CA ASN A 2 -17.16 1.06 4.86
C ASN A 2 -17.28 2.57 4.56
N THR A 3 -18.48 3.12 4.75
CA THR A 3 -18.85 4.48 4.31
C THR A 3 -18.20 5.58 5.15
N VAL A 4 -17.75 5.25 6.37
CA VAL A 4 -17.11 6.19 7.30
C VAL A 4 -15.69 6.51 6.82
N LEU A 5 -14.92 5.47 6.47
CA LEU A 5 -13.55 5.60 5.98
C LEU A 5 -13.46 6.51 4.74
N TRP A 6 -14.38 6.36 3.78
CA TRP A 6 -14.38 7.19 2.57
C TRP A 6 -14.70 8.67 2.84
N LYS A 7 -15.57 8.95 3.81
CA LYS A 7 -15.94 10.32 4.18
C LYS A 7 -14.78 11.08 4.82
N GLU A 8 -13.82 10.38 5.41
CA GLU A 8 -12.63 10.98 6.01
C GLU A 8 -11.49 11.12 5.00
N LEU A 9 -11.22 10.05 4.24
CA LEU A 9 -10.09 10.00 3.32
C LEU A 9 -10.24 10.91 2.11
N ILE A 10 -11.43 11.01 1.52
CA ILE A 10 -11.64 11.80 0.30
C ILE A 10 -11.37 13.29 0.57
N PRO A 11 -11.98 13.93 1.60
CA PRO A 11 -11.68 15.33 1.91
C PRO A 11 -10.22 15.56 2.29
N ALA A 12 -9.61 14.66 3.08
CA ALA A 12 -8.20 14.77 3.46
C ALA A 12 -7.26 14.68 2.24
N SER A 13 -7.58 13.82 1.28
CA SER A 13 -6.87 13.73 -0.01
C SER A 13 -6.98 15.02 -0.82
N ILE A 14 -8.19 15.59 -0.93
CA ILE A 14 -8.42 16.86 -1.64
C ILE A 14 -7.66 18.01 -0.98
N ARG A 15 -7.56 18.04 0.36
CA ARG A 15 -6.78 19.05 1.10
C ARG A 15 -5.26 18.82 1.07
N GLY A 16 -4.79 17.72 0.49
CA GLY A 16 -3.37 17.36 0.49
C GLY A 16 -2.83 16.90 1.85
N GLU A 17 -3.73 16.62 2.80
CA GLU A 17 -3.43 16.12 4.13
C GLU A 17 -3.18 14.62 4.13
N LEU A 18 -3.67 13.86 3.15
CA LEU A 18 -3.44 12.41 3.03
C LEU A 18 -2.26 12.13 2.11
N ARG A 19 -1.21 11.48 2.63
CA ARG A 19 -0.03 11.07 1.87
C ARG A 19 0.17 9.58 2.08
N ALA A 20 -0.31 8.79 1.12
CA ALA A 20 -0.31 7.34 1.21
C ALA A 20 0.80 6.71 0.37
N THR A 21 1.49 5.72 0.93
CA THR A 21 2.33 4.79 0.18
C THR A 21 1.55 3.53 -0.22
N PHE A 22 2.08 2.79 -1.20
CA PHE A 22 1.46 1.57 -1.72
C PHE A 22 2.35 0.34 -1.45
N GLY A 23 1.96 -0.47 -0.48
CA GLY A 23 2.65 -1.66 0.00
C GLY A 23 2.09 -2.95 -0.58
N LEU A 24 2.32 -3.18 -1.88
CA LEU A 24 2.00 -4.45 -2.55
C LEU A 24 3.22 -5.38 -2.59
N THR A 25 4.30 -4.90 -3.22
CA THR A 25 5.51 -5.66 -3.53
C THR A 25 6.27 -6.07 -2.27
N GLU A 26 6.84 -7.26 -2.33
CA GLU A 26 7.69 -7.83 -1.29
C GLU A 26 9.05 -8.20 -1.86
N THR A 27 10.05 -8.40 -1.00
CA THR A 27 11.42 -8.72 -1.42
C THR A 27 11.50 -9.92 -2.37
N LYS A 28 10.64 -10.93 -2.18
CA LYS A 28 10.62 -12.16 -2.99
C LYS A 28 9.50 -12.17 -4.05
N HIS A 29 8.56 -11.23 -4.00
CA HIS A 29 7.33 -11.27 -4.81
C HIS A 29 7.01 -9.88 -5.38
N GLY A 30 7.21 -9.74 -6.70
CA GLY A 30 6.96 -8.51 -7.46
C GLY A 30 5.82 -8.68 -8.45
N SER A 31 6.11 -9.31 -9.60
CA SER A 31 5.14 -9.50 -10.69
C SER A 31 3.96 -10.39 -10.29
N ASP A 32 4.23 -11.44 -9.51
CA ASP A 32 3.18 -12.27 -8.93
C ASP A 32 2.92 -11.87 -7.47
N ALA A 33 1.91 -11.01 -7.30
CA ALA A 33 1.48 -10.57 -5.98
C ALA A 33 0.71 -11.66 -5.21
N THR A 34 0.22 -12.72 -5.86
CA THR A 34 -0.56 -13.77 -5.18
C THR A 34 0.30 -14.61 -4.24
N TYR A 35 1.61 -14.64 -4.47
CA TYR A 35 2.58 -15.33 -3.62
C TYR A 35 3.06 -14.50 -2.41
N MET A 36 2.47 -13.32 -2.17
CA MET A 36 2.82 -12.51 -1.02
C MET A 36 2.73 -13.31 0.30
N VAL A 37 3.74 -13.10 1.16
CA VAL A 37 3.88 -13.79 2.46
C VAL A 37 3.43 -12.92 3.62
N THR A 38 3.20 -11.61 3.41
CA THR A 38 2.63 -10.76 4.45
C THR A 38 1.24 -11.27 4.82
N THR A 39 1.01 -11.53 6.11
CA THR A 39 -0.24 -12.06 6.64
C THR A 39 -0.95 -11.01 7.49
N ALA A 40 -2.27 -11.12 7.57
CA ALA A 40 -3.11 -10.35 8.47
C ALA A 40 -4.06 -11.31 9.19
N ARG A 41 -3.83 -11.53 10.48
CA ARG A 41 -4.65 -12.43 11.30
C ARG A 41 -5.69 -11.64 12.06
N ALA A 42 -6.94 -12.10 12.06
CA ALA A 42 -7.99 -11.49 12.87
C ALA A 42 -7.65 -11.63 14.38
N ILE A 43 -7.76 -10.52 15.11
CA ILE A 43 -7.53 -10.44 16.56
C ILE A 43 -8.61 -9.58 17.23
N THR A 44 -8.64 -9.60 18.56
CA THR A 44 -9.36 -8.58 19.34
C THR A 44 -8.35 -7.53 19.78
N LEU A 45 -8.60 -6.26 19.46
CA LEU A 45 -7.74 -5.15 19.84
C LEU A 45 -7.81 -4.93 21.36
N PRO A 46 -6.82 -4.22 21.95
CA PRO A 46 -6.88 -3.81 23.35
C PRO A 46 -8.13 -3.00 23.72
N SER A 47 -8.74 -2.31 22.74
CA SER A 47 -10.02 -1.60 22.89
C SER A 47 -11.24 -2.52 23.03
N GLY A 48 -11.08 -3.83 22.80
CA GLY A 48 -12.17 -4.81 22.74
C GLY A 48 -12.83 -4.94 21.37
N GLU A 49 -12.44 -4.13 20.39
CA GLU A 49 -12.99 -4.16 19.03
C GLU A 49 -12.30 -5.21 18.15
N PRO A 50 -13.00 -5.75 17.12
CA PRO A 50 -12.38 -6.63 16.14
C PRO A 50 -11.32 -5.88 15.31
N GLY A 51 -10.17 -6.50 15.14
CA GLY A 51 -9.06 -5.96 14.35
C GLY A 51 -8.25 -7.04 13.65
N TYR A 52 -7.13 -6.60 13.09
CA TYR A 52 -6.17 -7.45 12.41
C TYR A 52 -4.76 -7.15 12.88
N GLU A 53 -3.98 -8.20 13.05
CA GLU A 53 -2.55 -8.15 13.32
C GLU A 53 -1.80 -8.50 12.03
N ILE A 54 -0.97 -7.58 11.55
CA ILE A 54 -0.25 -7.67 10.29
C ILE A 54 1.22 -7.96 10.54
N ASN A 55 1.74 -8.97 9.84
CA ASN A 55 3.14 -9.38 9.92
C ASN A 55 3.71 -9.61 8.53
N GLY A 56 4.88 -9.03 8.24
CA GLY A 56 5.55 -9.22 6.97
C GLY A 56 6.52 -8.11 6.59
N ASN A 57 6.84 -8.02 5.30
CA ASN A 57 7.76 -7.03 4.77
C ASN A 57 7.27 -6.53 3.42
N LYS A 58 7.28 -5.21 3.23
CA LYS A 58 7.00 -4.55 1.96
C LYS A 58 8.25 -3.86 1.43
N LYS A 59 8.39 -3.89 0.12
CA LYS A 59 9.51 -3.29 -0.61
C LYS A 59 9.01 -2.21 -1.57
N TRP A 60 9.85 -1.24 -1.87
CA TRP A 60 9.58 -0.17 -2.83
C TRP A 60 8.45 0.80 -2.42
N GLN A 61 8.27 1.03 -1.12
CA GLN A 61 7.32 2.02 -0.63
C GLN A 61 7.83 3.44 -0.86
N THR A 62 7.48 3.96 -2.04
CA THR A 62 7.96 5.24 -2.56
C THR A 62 7.37 6.40 -1.76
N GLY A 63 8.22 7.33 -1.30
CA GLY A 63 7.76 8.54 -0.62
C GLY A 63 7.41 8.36 0.86
N MET A 64 7.82 7.24 1.47
CA MET A 64 7.51 6.91 2.86
C MET A 64 8.00 7.96 3.87
N HIS A 65 9.07 8.70 3.56
CA HIS A 65 9.61 9.77 4.40
C HIS A 65 8.61 10.92 4.68
N ASN A 66 7.61 11.10 3.81
CA ASN A 66 6.58 12.14 3.92
C ASN A 66 5.16 11.56 4.05
N ALA A 67 5.03 10.24 4.18
CA ALA A 67 3.74 9.56 4.21
C ALA A 67 3.16 9.49 5.62
N ASN A 68 1.86 9.70 5.74
CA ASN A 68 1.13 9.52 7.00
C ASN A 68 0.36 8.21 7.07
N CYS A 69 0.19 7.53 5.94
CA CYS A 69 -0.38 6.19 5.92
C CYS A 69 0.25 5.32 4.82
N CYS A 70 0.08 4.02 5.00
CA CYS A 70 0.54 3.00 4.09
C CYS A 70 -0.64 2.10 3.75
N VAL A 71 -0.93 1.96 2.46
CA VAL A 71 -1.84 0.92 1.99
C VAL A 71 -1.09 -0.40 1.98
N ILE A 72 -1.37 -1.30 2.92
CA ILE A 72 -0.72 -2.60 3.04
C ILE A 72 -1.65 -3.68 2.51
N LEU A 73 -1.18 -4.45 1.53
CA LEU A 73 -1.86 -5.66 1.11
C LEU A 73 -1.30 -6.86 1.88
N ALA A 74 -2.18 -7.57 2.56
CA ALA A 74 -1.83 -8.72 3.39
C ALA A 74 -2.84 -9.86 3.21
N ARG A 75 -2.35 -11.08 3.34
CA ARG A 75 -3.17 -12.29 3.23
C ARG A 75 -3.95 -12.52 4.52
N THR A 76 -5.27 -12.41 4.42
CA THR A 76 -6.23 -12.66 5.50
C THR A 76 -6.79 -14.08 5.47
N SER A 77 -6.88 -14.69 4.29
CA SER A 77 -7.41 -16.04 4.12
C SER A 77 -6.80 -16.77 2.92
N GLY A 78 -7.11 -18.06 2.80
CA GLY A 78 -6.62 -18.91 1.71
C GLY A 78 -5.14 -19.29 1.83
N LYS A 79 -4.55 -19.70 0.71
CA LYS A 79 -3.16 -20.17 0.62
C LYS A 79 -2.33 -19.28 -0.29
N VAL A 80 -1.01 -19.30 -0.11
CA VAL A 80 -0.05 -18.65 -1.03
C VAL A 80 -0.36 -19.09 -2.48
N GLY A 81 -0.36 -18.13 -3.41
CA GLY A 81 -0.75 -18.35 -4.81
C GLY A 81 -2.26 -18.22 -5.08
N SER A 82 -3.10 -18.08 -4.04
CA SER A 82 -4.53 -17.83 -4.24
C SER A 82 -4.78 -16.38 -4.62
N VAL A 83 -5.59 -16.17 -5.66
CA VAL A 83 -6.04 -14.84 -6.13
C VAL A 83 -6.94 -14.16 -5.09
N LYS A 84 -7.79 -14.94 -4.41
CA LYS A 84 -8.61 -14.48 -3.29
C LYS A 84 -7.88 -14.64 -1.95
N GLY A 85 -8.34 -13.91 -0.95
CA GLY A 85 -7.82 -14.00 0.42
C GLY A 85 -6.75 -12.96 0.76
N ILE A 86 -6.56 -11.95 -0.10
CA ILE A 86 -5.72 -10.79 0.16
C ILE A 86 -6.64 -9.62 0.48
N THR A 87 -6.37 -8.89 1.54
CA THR A 87 -7.12 -7.70 1.95
C THR A 87 -6.19 -6.48 1.92
N ALA A 88 -6.73 -5.33 1.54
CA ALA A 88 -6.02 -4.06 1.60
C ALA A 88 -6.37 -3.33 2.90
N PHE A 89 -5.36 -2.84 3.60
CA PHE A 89 -5.49 -2.13 4.87
C PHE A 89 -4.86 -0.74 4.74
N ILE A 90 -5.46 0.25 5.39
CA ILE A 90 -4.83 1.56 5.58
C ILE A 90 -4.20 1.57 6.96
N VAL A 91 -2.88 1.58 7.00
CA VAL A 91 -2.07 1.53 8.22
C VAL A 91 -1.43 2.90 8.42
N PRO A 92 -1.68 3.62 9.52
CA PRO A 92 -0.92 4.83 9.84
C PRO A 92 0.60 4.58 9.83
N SER A 93 1.40 5.52 9.33
CA SER A 93 2.86 5.34 9.24
C SER A 93 3.53 5.26 10.61
N GLU A 94 2.90 5.82 11.65
CA GLU A 94 3.35 5.79 13.05
C GLU A 94 2.77 4.60 13.83
N SER A 95 2.09 3.65 13.16
CA SER A 95 1.55 2.47 13.84
C SER A 95 2.65 1.67 14.54
N PRO A 96 2.47 1.30 15.83
CA PRO A 96 3.42 0.44 16.54
C PRO A 96 3.69 -0.85 15.77
N GLY A 97 4.98 -1.21 15.64
CA GLY A 97 5.42 -2.39 14.89
C GLY A 97 5.71 -2.12 13.40
N LEU A 98 5.36 -0.95 12.86
CA LEU A 98 5.75 -0.54 11.51
C LEU A 98 7.12 0.15 11.59
N THR A 99 8.12 -0.42 10.93
CA THR A 99 9.47 0.14 10.91
C THR A 99 9.98 0.29 9.48
N VAL A 100 10.49 1.48 9.14
CA VAL A 100 11.26 1.67 7.92
C VAL A 100 12.68 1.15 8.16
N VAL A 101 13.04 0.06 7.48
CA VAL A 101 14.34 -0.61 7.66
C VAL A 101 15.45 0.21 7.00
N LEU A 102 15.21 0.65 5.77
CA LEU A 102 16.12 1.49 5.01
C LEU A 102 15.38 2.14 3.84
N TYR A 103 16.01 3.16 3.27
CA TYR A 103 15.60 3.79 2.03
C TYR A 103 16.55 3.37 0.90
N GLU A 104 15.99 2.78 -0.15
CA GLU A 104 16.70 2.45 -1.38
C GLU A 104 16.62 3.62 -2.36
N TRP A 105 17.74 3.90 -3.00
CA TRP A 105 17.84 4.88 -4.07
C TRP A 105 17.66 4.22 -5.44
N ALA A 106 16.94 4.89 -6.35
CA ALA A 106 16.74 4.42 -7.72
C ALA A 106 17.37 5.38 -8.74
N LEU A 107 18.01 4.82 -9.76
CA LEU A 107 18.77 5.57 -10.78
C LEU A 107 17.95 6.66 -11.49
N ASN A 108 16.69 6.39 -11.82
CA ASN A 108 15.86 7.25 -12.67
C ASN A 108 14.73 7.96 -11.89
N MET A 109 14.69 7.81 -10.57
CA MET A 109 13.65 8.37 -9.70
C MET A 109 14.33 8.93 -8.44
N PRO A 110 14.61 10.24 -8.39
CA PRO A 110 15.26 10.88 -7.24
C PRO A 110 14.25 11.06 -6.09
N ILE A 111 13.67 9.95 -5.65
CA ILE A 111 12.77 9.85 -4.51
C ILE A 111 13.10 8.56 -3.77
N ASP A 112 13.05 8.62 -2.44
CA ASP A 112 13.41 7.47 -1.63
C ASP A 112 12.32 6.38 -1.64
N HIS A 113 12.76 5.14 -1.70
CA HIS A 113 11.93 3.96 -1.69
C HIS A 113 12.17 3.15 -0.41
N ALA A 114 11.22 3.14 0.51
CA ALA A 114 11.39 2.43 1.78
C ALA A 114 11.23 0.91 1.63
N ILE A 115 12.04 0.18 2.37
CA ILE A 115 11.73 -1.18 2.82
C ILE A 115 11.03 -1.06 4.18
N VAL A 116 9.79 -1.52 4.24
CA VAL A 116 8.95 -1.44 5.44
C VAL A 116 8.79 -2.83 6.03
N ARG A 117 9.09 -2.96 7.32
CA ARG A 117 8.85 -4.17 8.11
C ARG A 117 7.62 -3.96 8.98
N LEU A 118 6.78 -4.98 9.05
CA LEU A 118 5.60 -5.02 9.91
C LEU A 118 5.76 -6.17 10.91
N GLU A 119 5.88 -5.84 12.19
CA GLU A 119 5.98 -6.77 13.30
C GLU A 119 4.81 -6.53 14.26
N ASN A 120 3.82 -7.42 14.22
CA ASN A 120 2.60 -7.37 15.05
C ASN A 120 1.86 -6.02 14.98
N VAL A 121 1.75 -5.46 13.77
CA VAL A 121 1.04 -4.19 13.56
C VAL A 121 -0.46 -4.42 13.69
N GLN A 122 -1.08 -3.78 14.67
CA GLN A 122 -2.50 -3.94 14.94
C GLN A 122 -3.33 -2.81 14.32
N VAL A 123 -4.37 -3.16 13.57
CA VAL A 123 -5.31 -2.21 12.97
C VAL A 123 -6.75 -2.62 13.23
N PRO A 124 -7.68 -1.65 13.38
CA PRO A 124 -9.10 -1.96 13.53
C PRO A 124 -9.66 -2.52 12.23
N ALA A 125 -10.75 -3.29 12.31
CA ALA A 125 -11.45 -3.78 11.12
C ALA A 125 -11.96 -2.62 10.22
N SER A 126 -12.17 -1.44 10.79
CA SER A 126 -12.51 -0.22 10.05
C SER A 126 -11.40 0.27 9.11
N ALA A 127 -10.14 -0.15 9.32
CA ALA A 127 -9.01 0.18 8.45
C ALA A 127 -8.99 -0.61 7.13
N ILE A 128 -9.90 -1.57 6.95
CA ILE A 128 -10.02 -2.33 5.70
C ILE A 128 -10.48 -1.40 4.58
N LEU A 129 -9.67 -1.33 3.54
CA LEU A 129 -9.98 -0.63 2.31
C LEU A 129 -10.69 -1.59 1.36
N GLY A 130 -11.99 -1.38 1.16
CA GLY A 130 -12.82 -2.18 0.26
C GLY A 130 -13.32 -3.49 0.89
N PRO A 131 -13.60 -4.54 0.10
CA PRO A 131 -14.09 -5.81 0.61
C PRO A 131 -12.94 -6.68 1.14
N VAL A 132 -13.20 -7.36 2.27
CA VAL A 132 -12.31 -8.41 2.81
C VAL A 132 -12.07 -9.47 1.74
N ASP A 133 -10.83 -9.98 1.70
CA ASP A 133 -10.33 -11.01 0.78
C ASP A 133 -10.31 -10.63 -0.71
N ASN A 134 -10.65 -9.38 -1.04
CA ASN A 134 -10.70 -8.86 -2.41
C ASN A 134 -9.79 -7.64 -2.65
N GLY A 135 -8.73 -7.49 -1.85
CA GLY A 135 -7.75 -6.41 -1.96
C GLY A 135 -6.92 -6.43 -3.25
N LEU A 136 -6.72 -7.60 -3.87
CA LEU A 136 -5.97 -7.68 -5.13
C LEU A 136 -6.70 -6.96 -6.28
N ALA A 137 -8.04 -6.98 -6.29
CA ALA A 137 -8.82 -6.21 -7.27
C ALA A 137 -8.57 -4.71 -7.12
N ILE A 138 -8.42 -4.21 -5.89
CA ILE A 138 -8.11 -2.80 -5.61
C ILE A 138 -6.71 -2.45 -6.12
N ALA A 139 -5.72 -3.31 -5.86
CA ALA A 139 -4.37 -3.15 -6.39
C ALA A 139 -4.35 -3.15 -7.93
N GLN A 140 -5.15 -4.01 -8.55
CA GLN A 140 -5.28 -4.05 -10.01
C GLN A 140 -5.87 -2.75 -10.55
N THR A 141 -6.98 -2.25 -9.99
CA THR A 141 -7.54 -0.95 -10.38
C THR A 141 -6.50 0.17 -10.28
N PHE A 142 -5.79 0.26 -9.15
CA PHE A 142 -4.73 1.24 -8.95
C PHE A 142 -3.61 1.13 -10.01
N THR A 143 -3.16 -0.08 -10.34
CA THR A 143 -2.11 -0.27 -11.34
C THR A 143 -2.58 0.00 -12.77
N TYR A 144 -3.83 -0.31 -13.11
CA TYR A 144 -4.43 0.03 -14.41
C TYR A 144 -4.51 1.54 -14.63
N GLU A 145 -5.00 2.30 -13.65
CA GLU A 145 -5.07 3.76 -13.74
C GLU A 145 -3.67 4.38 -13.85
N ASN A 146 -2.70 3.87 -13.09
CA ASN A 146 -1.32 4.36 -13.16
C ASN A 146 -0.66 4.11 -14.51
N ARG A 147 -1.02 3.04 -15.24
CA ARG A 147 -0.46 2.81 -16.59
C ARG A 147 -0.80 3.96 -17.54
N ILE A 148 -2.02 4.47 -17.50
CA ILE A 148 -2.47 5.61 -18.32
C ILE A 148 -1.68 6.86 -17.93
N ARG A 149 -1.54 7.12 -16.62
CA ARG A 149 -0.75 8.25 -16.10
C ARG A 149 0.72 8.18 -16.56
N GLN A 150 1.35 7.00 -16.49
CA GLN A 150 2.74 6.83 -16.89
C GLN A 150 2.94 7.01 -18.40
N ALA A 151 2.00 6.51 -19.22
CA ALA A 151 2.01 6.74 -20.66
C ALA A 151 1.95 8.25 -20.99
N ALA A 152 1.04 8.98 -20.35
CA ALA A 152 0.91 10.43 -20.55
C ALA A 152 2.19 11.19 -20.14
N LEU A 153 2.79 10.85 -19.00
CA LEU A 153 4.04 11.46 -18.54
C LEU A 153 5.21 11.19 -19.49
N GLY A 154 5.32 9.96 -20.00
CA GLY A 154 6.34 9.57 -20.98
C GLY A 154 6.22 10.38 -22.28
N CYS A 155 5.02 10.45 -22.86
CA CYS A 155 4.77 11.21 -24.09
C CYS A 155 5.05 12.71 -23.92
N LEU A 156 4.69 13.31 -22.78
CA LEU A 156 4.92 14.73 -22.53
C LEU A 156 6.41 15.06 -22.34
N LYS A 157 7.16 14.24 -21.59
CA LYS A 157 8.61 14.42 -21.39
C LYS A 157 9.38 14.31 -22.70
N LEU A 158 9.04 13.33 -23.55
CA LEU A 158 9.67 13.14 -24.85
C LEU A 158 9.39 14.27 -25.86
N ARG A 159 8.27 14.99 -25.69
CA ARG A 159 7.92 16.12 -26.57
C ARG A 159 8.66 17.41 -26.20
N ARG A 160 8.99 17.61 -24.92
CA ARG A 160 9.76 18.79 -24.45
C ARG A 160 11.27 18.68 -24.70
N SER A 161 11.82 17.47 -24.85
CA SER A 161 13.24 17.27 -25.12
C SER A 161 13.67 17.53 -26.57
N LYS A 162 12.75 17.88 -27.48
CA LYS A 162 13.02 18.23 -28.88
C LYS A 162 13.00 19.74 -29.20
N ILE A 163 12.91 20.62 -28.20
CA ILE A 163 12.88 22.10 -28.39
C ILE A 163 14.20 22.77 -27.97
N LEU A 164 15.22 21.99 -27.60
CA LEU A 164 16.54 22.51 -27.25
C LEU A 164 17.61 21.82 -28.09
N TYR A 165 17.67 22.15 -29.38
CA TYR A 165 18.86 22.17 -30.23
C TYR A 165 18.60 23.15 -31.38
#